data_AF-A0A2A2RT51-F1
#
_entry.id   AF-A0A2A2RT51-F1
#
_cell.length_a   1.000
_cell.length_b   1.000
_cell.length_c   1.000
_cell.angle_alpha   90.00
_cell.angle_beta   90.00
_cell.angle_gamma   90.00
#
_symmetry.space_group_name_H-M   'P 1'
#
loop_
_entity.id
_entity.type
_entity.pdbx_description
1 polymer ?
#
loop_
_entity_poly.entity_id
_entity_poly.type
_entity_poly.pdbx_seq_one_letter_code
_entity_poly.pdbx_strand_id
1 'polypeptide(L)'
;MVNATPTFVIGHKNPDTDSICSAIAYAAFKQMRGEIGYTAARCGNSNARIDAVLTRFNYPLPTYLSDVSPRVHDLMVPNPIAVTNDATCAEALHLLDEHQITVLPVISARKRVLGSVTLAQLGHFFIPRLDEPRAMRQVR
;
A
#
# COMPACT_ATOMS: atom_id res chain seq x y z
N MET A 1 -21.19 -13.75 -10.65
CA MET A 1 -19.84 -14.37 -10.78
C MET A 1 -18.84 -13.36 -10.28
N VAL A 2 -18.08 -13.68 -9.24
CA VAL A 2 -17.04 -12.77 -8.72
C VAL A 2 -15.93 -12.73 -9.76
N ASN A 3 -15.74 -11.60 -10.44
CA ASN A 3 -14.55 -11.36 -11.24
C ASN A 3 -13.37 -11.26 -10.26
N ALA A 4 -12.75 -12.40 -9.97
CA ALA A 4 -11.56 -12.45 -9.15
C ALA A 4 -10.43 -11.74 -9.90
N THR A 5 -9.83 -10.73 -9.28
CA THR A 5 -8.63 -10.06 -9.79
C THR A 5 -7.55 -11.12 -10.01
N PRO A 6 -6.98 -11.24 -11.22
CA PRO A 6 -5.98 -12.27 -11.50
C PRO A 6 -4.73 -12.03 -10.64
N THR A 7 -4.20 -13.11 -10.05
CA THR A 7 -2.89 -13.12 -9.40
C THR A 7 -1.84 -13.46 -10.44
N PHE A 8 -0.96 -12.49 -10.74
CA PHE A 8 0.12 -12.69 -11.69
C PHE A 8 1.31 -13.38 -11.02
N VAL A 9 1.82 -14.43 -11.65
CA VAL A 9 3.07 -15.10 -11.28
C VAL A 9 4.18 -14.57 -12.17
N ILE A 10 5.21 -13.99 -11.57
CA ILE A 10 6.33 -13.34 -12.27
C ILE A 10 7.67 -13.82 -11.74
N GLY A 11 8.69 -13.74 -12.60
CA GLY A 11 10.10 -13.80 -12.19
C GLY A 11 10.69 -12.39 -12.02
N HIS A 12 12.01 -12.26 -12.16
CA HIS A 12 12.68 -10.97 -12.00
C HIS A 12 12.53 -10.01 -13.20
N LYS A 13 12.83 -8.72 -12.98
CA LYS A 13 12.63 -7.61 -13.95
C LYS A 13 13.30 -7.82 -15.32
N ASN A 14 14.50 -8.41 -15.36
CA ASN A 14 15.22 -8.69 -16.60
C ASN A 14 15.16 -10.20 -16.89
N PRO A 15 14.01 -10.74 -17.32
CA PRO A 15 13.74 -12.16 -17.26
C PRO A 15 14.75 -12.98 -18.03
N ASP A 16 15.15 -14.09 -17.43
CA ASP A 16 15.89 -15.17 -18.08
C ASP A 16 14.96 -16.36 -18.34
N THR A 17 15.49 -17.39 -19.00
CA THR A 17 14.70 -18.59 -19.34
C THR A 17 14.09 -19.24 -18.10
N ASP A 18 14.85 -19.31 -16.99
CA ASP A 18 14.35 -19.88 -15.74
C ASP A 18 13.20 -19.04 -15.17
N SER A 19 13.34 -17.73 -15.06
CA SER A 19 12.27 -16.83 -14.59
C SER A 19 10.96 -17.00 -15.35
N ILE A 20 11.02 -17.14 -16.68
CA ILE A 20 9.82 -17.33 -17.52
C ILE A 20 9.24 -18.74 -17.33
N CYS A 21 10.07 -19.77 -17.41
CA CYS A 21 9.63 -21.16 -17.27
C CYS A 21 9.08 -21.45 -15.87
N SER A 22 9.73 -20.92 -14.83
CA SER A 22 9.28 -21.03 -13.44
C SER A 22 7.95 -20.32 -13.21
N ALA A 23 7.74 -19.14 -13.79
CA ALA A 23 6.44 -18.45 -13.71
C ALA A 23 5.31 -19.25 -14.39
N ILE A 24 5.59 -19.82 -15.57
CA ILE A 24 4.66 -20.70 -16.29
C ILE A 24 4.35 -21.95 -15.46
N ALA A 25 5.38 -22.66 -15.01
CA ALA A 25 5.25 -23.90 -14.26
C ALA A 25 4.49 -23.70 -12.95
N TYR A 26 4.76 -22.60 -12.21
CA TYR A 26 4.09 -22.34 -10.95
C TYR A 26 2.62 -21.94 -11.13
N ALA A 27 2.29 -21.15 -12.16
CA ALA A 27 0.90 -20.86 -12.50
C ALA A 27 0.14 -22.14 -12.88
N ALA A 28 0.74 -23.02 -13.69
CA ALA A 28 0.16 -24.32 -14.03
C ALA A 28 -0.02 -25.22 -12.81
N PHE A 29 0.98 -25.28 -11.92
CA PHE A 29 0.91 -26.03 -10.66
C PHE A 29 -0.27 -25.57 -9.78
N LYS A 30 -0.46 -24.25 -9.65
CA LYS A 30 -1.57 -23.66 -8.90
C LYS A 30 -2.93 -24.04 -9.48
N GLN A 31 -3.07 -23.97 -10.80
CA GLN A 31 -4.28 -24.41 -11.48
C GLN A 31 -4.55 -25.91 -11.28
N MET A 32 -3.52 -26.76 -11.39
CA MET A 32 -3.64 -28.20 -11.14
C MET A 32 -4.02 -28.55 -9.69
N ARG A 33 -3.71 -27.65 -8.74
CA ARG A 33 -4.13 -27.74 -7.33
C ARG A 33 -5.58 -27.32 -7.09
N GLY A 34 -6.31 -26.90 -8.13
CA GLY A 34 -7.66 -26.36 -8.03
C GLY A 34 -7.71 -24.89 -7.60
N GLU A 35 -6.56 -24.21 -7.53
CA GLU A 35 -6.50 -22.78 -7.24
C GLU A 35 -6.78 -21.98 -8.53
N ILE A 36 -7.81 -21.14 -8.51
CA ILE A 36 -8.24 -20.36 -9.68
C ILE A 36 -7.63 -18.95 -9.66
N GLY A 37 -7.47 -18.34 -10.85
CA GLY A 37 -7.06 -16.95 -10.98
C GLY A 37 -5.55 -16.70 -11.04
N TYR A 38 -4.72 -17.74 -11.18
CA TYR A 38 -3.27 -17.59 -11.36
C TYR A 38 -2.90 -17.53 -12.85
N THR A 39 -2.10 -16.55 -13.25
CA THR A 39 -1.64 -16.38 -14.64
C THR A 39 -0.16 -16.01 -14.68
N ALA A 40 0.61 -16.69 -15.51
CA ALA A 40 2.03 -16.38 -15.70
C ALA A 40 2.22 -15.06 -16.47
N ALA A 41 3.19 -14.28 -16.03
CA ALA A 41 3.53 -13.00 -16.62
C ALA A 41 5.04 -12.74 -16.55
N ARG A 42 5.50 -11.69 -17.25
CA ARG A 42 6.91 -11.27 -17.31
C ARG A 42 7.05 -9.77 -17.06
N CYS A 43 8.11 -9.37 -16.38
CA CYS A 43 8.40 -7.96 -16.05
C CYS A 43 9.48 -7.31 -16.94
N GLY A 44 9.87 -7.98 -18.02
CA GLY A 44 10.83 -7.47 -18.99
C GLY A 44 10.68 -8.12 -20.36
N ASN A 45 11.49 -7.68 -21.32
CA ASN A 45 11.48 -8.19 -22.69
C ASN A 45 11.94 -9.66 -22.77
N SER A 46 11.46 -10.37 -23.79
CA SER A 46 12.01 -11.68 -24.13
C SER A 46 13.41 -11.55 -24.73
N ASN A 47 14.08 -12.69 -24.88
CA ASN A 47 15.36 -12.82 -25.57
C ASN A 47 15.37 -14.09 -26.43
N ALA A 48 16.36 -14.23 -27.30
CA ALA A 48 16.45 -15.36 -28.23
C ALA A 48 16.41 -16.74 -27.56
N ARG A 49 16.92 -16.86 -26.32
CA ARG A 49 16.91 -18.13 -25.57
C ARG A 49 15.50 -18.45 -25.05
N ILE A 50 14.80 -17.46 -24.51
CA ILE A 50 13.40 -17.60 -24.10
C ILE A 50 12.54 -17.96 -25.32
N ASP A 51 12.69 -17.21 -26.42
CA ASP A 51 11.89 -17.41 -27.63
C ASP A 51 12.12 -18.80 -28.25
N ALA A 52 13.37 -19.27 -28.27
CA ALA A 52 13.70 -20.61 -28.77
C ALA A 52 13.03 -21.72 -27.95
N VAL A 53 13.04 -21.61 -26.62
CA VAL A 53 12.38 -22.60 -25.73
C VAL A 53 10.87 -22.57 -25.91
N LEU A 54 10.26 -21.39 -25.87
CA LEU A 54 8.81 -21.25 -26.01
C LEU A 54 8.32 -21.74 -27.38
N THR A 55 9.04 -21.40 -28.45
CA THR A 55 8.74 -21.89 -29.81
C THR A 55 8.87 -23.41 -29.89
N ARG A 56 9.92 -24.00 -29.30
CA ARG A 56 10.16 -25.45 -29.31
C ARG A 56 9.00 -26.25 -28.69
N PHE A 57 8.34 -25.68 -27.69
CA PHE A 57 7.20 -26.28 -26.98
C PHE A 57 5.84 -25.71 -27.41
N ASN A 58 5.80 -24.87 -28.45
CA ASN A 58 4.59 -24.20 -28.94
C ASN A 58 3.80 -23.47 -27.82
N TYR A 59 4.53 -22.84 -26.90
CA TYR A 59 3.94 -22.11 -25.77
C TYR A 59 3.98 -20.60 -26.03
N PRO A 60 2.88 -19.85 -25.81
CA PRO A 60 2.86 -18.41 -26.05
C PRO A 60 3.71 -17.64 -25.05
N LEU A 61 4.31 -16.53 -25.49
CA LEU A 61 5.04 -15.64 -24.60
C LEU A 61 4.10 -15.08 -23.50
N PRO A 62 4.45 -15.16 -22.21
CA PRO A 62 3.59 -14.67 -21.13
C PRO A 62 3.31 -13.16 -21.23
N THR A 63 2.20 -12.75 -20.60
CA THR A 63 1.75 -11.35 -20.52
C THR A 63 2.84 -10.46 -19.97
N TYR A 64 3.11 -9.35 -20.66
CA TYR A 64 4.07 -8.35 -20.20
C TYR A 64 3.42 -7.41 -19.18
N LEU A 65 4.02 -7.32 -18.00
CA LEU A 65 3.69 -6.33 -16.98
C LEU A 65 4.73 -5.22 -17.01
N SER A 66 4.32 -4.04 -17.47
CA SER A 66 5.19 -2.87 -17.59
C SER A 66 5.54 -2.25 -16.24
N ASP A 67 4.68 -2.42 -15.25
CA ASP A 67 4.84 -1.87 -13.91
C ASP A 67 4.25 -2.83 -12.87
N VAL A 68 5.06 -3.12 -11.86
CA VAL A 68 4.69 -3.93 -10.68
C VAL A 68 5.06 -3.19 -9.39
N SER A 69 5.29 -1.87 -9.50
CA SER A 69 5.58 -1.02 -8.35
C SER A 69 4.34 -0.98 -7.44
N PRO A 70 4.53 -1.12 -6.12
CA PRO A 70 3.42 -1.01 -5.19
C PRO A 70 2.80 0.38 -5.28
N ARG A 71 1.47 0.45 -5.34
CA ARG A 71 0.76 1.73 -5.28
C ARG A 71 0.55 2.10 -3.83
N VAL A 72 0.38 3.39 -3.55
CA VAL A 72 0.11 3.87 -2.18
C VAL A 72 -1.10 3.15 -1.58
N HIS A 73 -2.14 2.90 -2.37
CA HIS A 73 -3.33 2.17 -1.90
C HIS A 73 -3.07 0.71 -1.51
N ASP A 74 -2.03 0.07 -2.06
CA ASP A 74 -1.66 -1.33 -1.74
C ASP A 74 -0.99 -1.43 -0.36
N LEU A 75 -0.36 -0.34 0.09
CA LEU A 75 0.35 -0.25 1.36
C LEU A 75 -0.43 0.50 2.44
N MET A 76 -1.52 1.16 2.07
CA MET A 76 -2.28 2.02 2.96
C MET A 76 -3.07 1.21 4.00
N VAL A 77 -3.10 1.69 5.23
CA VAL A 77 -4.02 1.16 6.25
C VAL A 77 -5.46 1.56 5.89
N PRO A 78 -6.37 0.60 5.66
CA PRO A 78 -7.76 0.90 5.37
C PRO A 78 -8.45 1.46 6.62
N ASN A 79 -9.32 2.45 6.43
CA ASN A 79 -10.08 3.09 7.51
C ASN A 79 -9.17 3.58 8.66
N PRO A 80 -8.25 4.53 8.40
CA PRO A 80 -7.39 5.06 9.47
C PRO A 80 -8.24 5.71 10.57
N ILE A 81 -7.74 5.65 11.80
CA ILE A 81 -8.32 6.38 12.92
C ILE A 81 -8.28 7.87 12.57
N ALA A 82 -9.41 8.55 12.75
CA ALA A 82 -9.60 9.93 12.33
C ALA A 82 -10.43 10.66 13.38
N VAL A 83 -10.26 11.98 13.44
CA VAL A 83 -11.10 12.87 14.25
C VAL A 83 -12.00 13.69 13.33
N THR A 84 -13.17 14.05 13.82
CA THR A 84 -14.05 14.98 13.13
C THR A 84 -13.60 16.43 13.38
N ASN A 85 -14.04 17.36 12.54
CA ASN A 85 -13.65 18.78 12.67
C ASN A 85 -14.28 19.52 13.86
N ASP A 86 -15.26 18.91 14.52
CA ASP A 86 -15.87 19.37 15.76
C ASP A 86 -15.23 18.73 17.01
N ALA A 87 -14.31 17.78 16.84
CA ALA A 87 -13.59 17.17 17.95
C ALA A 87 -12.65 18.18 18.64
N THR A 88 -12.58 18.08 19.96
CA THR A 88 -11.68 18.86 20.79
C THR A 88 -10.23 18.38 20.68
N CYS A 89 -9.29 19.26 21.01
CA CYS A 89 -7.87 18.89 21.06
C CYS A 89 -7.57 17.81 22.12
N ALA A 90 -8.37 17.73 23.20
CA ALA A 90 -8.24 16.69 24.21
C ALA A 90 -8.66 15.30 23.68
N GLU A 91 -9.75 15.23 22.93
CA GLU A 91 -10.17 13.98 22.25
C GLU A 91 -9.14 13.54 21.21
N ALA A 92 -8.59 14.48 20.44
CA ALA A 92 -7.50 14.17 19.50
C ALA A 92 -6.24 13.65 20.22
N LEU A 93 -5.83 14.25 21.34
CA LEU A 93 -4.72 13.77 22.15
C LEU A 93 -4.98 12.37 22.71
N HIS A 94 -6.19 12.12 23.20
CA HIS A 94 -6.58 10.81 23.72
C HIS A 94 -6.45 9.72 22.64
N LEU A 95 -6.94 9.97 21.42
CA LEU A 95 -6.83 9.02 20.32
C LEU A 95 -5.39 8.80 19.84
N LEU A 96 -4.55 9.84 19.86
CA LEU A 96 -3.12 9.72 19.55
C LEU A 96 -2.43 8.78 20.56
N ASP A 97 -2.71 8.96 21.86
CA ASP A 97 -2.14 8.15 22.94
C ASP A 97 -2.70 6.72 22.96
N GLU A 98 -4.04 6.56 22.91
CA GLU A 98 -4.70 5.24 22.92
C GLU A 98 -4.20 4.33 21.80
N HIS A 99 -4.06 4.88 20.60
CA HIS A 99 -3.65 4.11 19.43
C HIS A 99 -2.14 4.17 19.14
N GLN A 100 -1.36 4.85 19.99
CA GLN A 100 0.09 4.98 19.84
C GLN A 100 0.51 5.52 18.46
N ILE A 101 -0.22 6.53 17.98
CA ILE A 101 0.01 7.20 16.69
C ILE A 101 0.33 8.68 16.90
N THR A 102 1.04 9.28 15.95
CA THR A 102 1.53 10.67 16.06
C THR A 102 0.78 11.65 15.16
N VAL A 103 -0.09 11.15 14.28
CA VAL A 103 -0.88 11.94 13.34
C VAL A 103 -2.30 11.39 13.25
N LEU A 104 -3.26 12.30 13.24
CA LEU A 104 -4.67 12.01 12.98
C LEU A 104 -5.13 12.81 11.76
N PRO A 105 -5.72 12.17 10.74
CA PRO A 105 -6.49 12.88 9.73
C PRO A 105 -7.74 13.51 10.38
N VAL A 106 -8.02 14.76 10.01
CA VAL A 106 -9.26 15.47 10.36
C VAL A 106 -10.23 15.30 9.21
N ILE A 107 -11.43 14.78 9.49
CA ILE A 107 -12.46 14.50 8.48
C ILE A 107 -13.74 15.31 8.75
N SER A 108 -14.50 15.56 7.70
CA SER A 108 -15.86 16.12 7.82
C SER A 108 -16.87 15.02 8.15
N ALA A 109 -18.08 15.44 8.54
CA ALA A 109 -19.24 14.53 8.70
C ALA A 109 -19.54 13.67 7.46
N ARG A 110 -19.12 14.11 6.26
CA ARG A 110 -19.26 13.35 4.99
C ARG A 110 -18.04 12.47 4.68
N LYS A 111 -17.19 12.17 5.66
CA LYS A 111 -15.94 11.39 5.52
C LYS A 111 -14.97 11.93 4.46
N ARG A 112 -14.91 13.26 4.30
CA ARG A 112 -13.92 13.93 3.45
C ARG A 112 -12.76 14.41 4.31
N VAL A 113 -11.52 14.18 3.87
CA VAL A 113 -10.34 14.71 4.56
C VAL A 113 -10.32 16.23 4.44
N LEU A 114 -10.24 16.89 5.59
CA LEU A 114 -10.11 18.34 5.73
C LEU A 114 -8.68 18.75 6.05
N GLY A 115 -7.91 17.89 6.70
CA GLY A 115 -6.53 18.12 7.07
C GLY A 115 -5.99 17.03 7.96
N SER A 116 -5.01 17.38 8.79
CA SER A 116 -4.41 16.49 9.78
C SER A 116 -3.94 17.29 10.99
N VAL A 117 -3.95 16.64 12.15
CA VAL A 117 -3.38 17.16 13.38
C VAL A 117 -2.32 16.19 13.88
N THR A 118 -1.17 16.72 14.33
CA THR A 118 -0.08 15.91 14.87
C THR A 118 0.09 16.14 16.36
N LEU A 119 0.69 15.17 17.05
CA LEU A 119 1.06 15.31 18.46
C LEU A 119 1.94 16.54 18.72
N ALA A 120 2.88 16.83 17.81
CA ALA A 120 3.74 18.00 17.89
C ALA A 120 2.96 19.31 17.78
N GLN A 121 1.98 19.39 16.87
CA GLN A 121 1.10 20.56 16.73
C GLN A 121 0.28 20.79 18.01
N LEU A 122 -0.31 19.72 18.57
CA LEU A 122 -1.06 19.82 19.82
C LEU A 122 -0.15 20.20 21.00
N GLY A 123 1.06 19.64 21.04
CA GLY A 123 2.07 20.00 22.04
C GLY A 123 2.34 21.50 22.10
N HIS A 124 2.40 22.21 20.96
CA HIS A 124 2.57 23.67 20.94
C HIS A 124 1.39 24.44 21.55
N PHE A 125 0.18 23.88 21.58
CA PHE A 125 -0.98 24.54 22.20
C PHE A 125 -1.05 24.32 23.70
N PHE A 126 -0.60 23.16 24.19
CA PHE A 126 -0.70 22.79 25.60
C PHE A 126 0.57 23.03 26.42
N ILE A 127 1.74 23.02 25.77
CA ILE A 127 3.02 23.27 26.43
C ILE A 127 3.29 24.78 26.36
N PRO A 128 3.40 25.47 27.51
CA PRO A 128 3.74 26.88 27.52
C PRO A 128 5.11 27.13 26.89
N ARG A 129 5.19 28.17 26.07
CA ARG A 129 6.44 28.58 25.41
C ARG A 129 7.41 29.16 26.44
N LEU A 130 8.61 28.59 26.55
CA LEU A 130 9.65 28.99 27.52
C LEU A 130 10.17 30.42 27.27
N ASP A 131 10.05 30.90 26.04
CA ASP A 131 10.39 32.23 25.54
C ASP A 131 9.37 33.31 25.93
N GLU A 132 8.20 32.95 26.47
CA GLU A 132 7.18 33.87 26.96
C GLU A 132 6.79 33.59 28.43
N PRO A 133 7.69 33.86 29.41
CA PRO A 133 7.51 33.47 30.81
C PRO A 133 6.29 34.11 31.49
N ARG A 134 5.68 35.16 30.91
CA ARG A 134 4.44 35.77 31.41
C ARG A 134 3.19 34.96 31.06
N ALA A 135 3.19 34.23 29.94
CA ALA A 135 2.07 33.37 29.57
C ALA A 135 1.96 32.13 30.48
N MET A 136 3.07 31.69 31.09
CA MET A 136 3.11 30.59 32.07
C MET A 136 2.40 30.89 33.40
N ARG A 137 2.06 32.15 33.70
CA ARG A 137 1.46 32.56 34.99
C ARG A 137 -0.03 32.86 34.91
N GLN A 138 -0.65 32.71 33.75
CA GLN A 138 -2.09 32.91 33.61
C GLN A 138 -2.80 31.56 33.72
N VAL A 139 -3.51 31.36 34.83
CA VAL A 139 -4.52 30.29 34.96
C VAL A 139 -5.78 30.81 34.28
N ARG A 140 -6.23 30.14 33.21
CA ARG A 140 -7.53 30.39 32.58
C ARG A 140 -8.59 29.49 33.18
#